data_AF-A0A381WPC4-F1
#
_entry.id   AF-A0A381WPC4-F1
#
_cell.length_a   1.000
_cell.length_b   1.000
_cell.length_c   1.000
_cell.angle_alpha   90.00
_cell.angle_beta   90.00
_cell.angle_gamma   90.00
#
_symmetry.space_group_name_H-M   'P 1'
#
loop_
_entity.id
_entity.type
_entity.pdbx_description
1 polymer ?
#
loop_
_entity_poly.entity_id
_entity_poly.type
_entity_poly.pdbx_seq_one_letter_code
_entity_poly.pdbx_strand_id
1 'polypeptide(L)'
;IERGQRRIPVNYAKRQQGRKLYQSQSTHLPFKINMSGVIPPIFASSIILFPATIASWFGTSEGFDWMQNIAAKLTPGQPIYIILYASLIMFFCFFYTALVFDSKETADNLKRSGAFMPGIRPGHQTAQYIDKVLGRLTFWGGLYIMLVCLLPEFMILYFRVPFYFGGTSLLIIVVVTMDFMAQMQALMMSKQYEGLLQKANLKGYGKSGQLK
;
A
#
# COMPACT_ATOMS: atom_id res chain seq x y z
N ILE A 1 5.41 7.86 9.03
CA ILE A 1 5.54 7.45 7.61
C ILE A 1 4.24 6.92 7.01
N GLU A 2 3.47 6.10 7.72
CA GLU A 2 2.30 5.42 7.14
C GLU A 2 1.14 6.35 6.71
N ARG A 3 1.00 7.54 7.31
CA ARG A 3 0.08 8.60 6.84
C ARG A 3 0.70 9.56 5.82
N GLY A 4 1.98 9.36 5.49
CA GLY A 4 2.69 10.19 4.54
C GLY A 4 2.16 9.96 3.14
N GLN A 5 1.74 11.05 2.49
CA GLN A 5 1.23 11.04 1.14
C GLN A 5 2.01 12.02 0.28
N ARG A 6 2.46 11.56 -0.88
CA ARG A 6 2.93 12.44 -1.94
C ARG A 6 1.71 12.92 -2.71
N ARG A 7 1.42 14.21 -2.57
CA ARG A 7 0.30 14.87 -3.26
C ARG A 7 0.78 15.33 -4.64
N ILE A 8 0.19 14.77 -5.70
CA ILE A 8 0.42 15.25 -7.06
C ILE A 8 -0.75 16.15 -7.43
N PRO A 9 -0.52 17.45 -7.72
CA PRO A 9 -1.61 18.36 -8.07
C PRO A 9 -2.22 17.97 -9.40
N VAL A 10 -3.55 17.96 -9.44
CA VAL A 10 -4.35 17.68 -10.63
C VAL A 10 -5.37 18.80 -10.77
N ASN A 11 -5.42 19.39 -11.96
CA ASN A 11 -6.39 20.43 -12.27
C ASN A 11 -7.52 19.82 -13.11
N TYR A 12 -8.75 20.13 -12.75
CA TYR A 12 -9.90 19.81 -13.59
C TYR A 12 -10.08 20.93 -14.63
N ALA A 13 -10.22 20.51 -15.89
CA ALA A 13 -10.54 21.42 -16.98
C ALA A 13 -11.87 22.12 -16.68
N LYS A 14 -11.91 23.45 -16.87
CA LYS A 14 -13.12 24.24 -16.69
C LYS A 14 -14.21 23.69 -17.61
N ARG A 15 -15.32 23.25 -17.05
CA ARG A 15 -16.54 22.97 -17.80
C ARG A 15 -17.39 24.24 -17.79
N GLN A 16 -17.51 24.89 -18.94
CA GLN A 16 -18.44 26.00 -19.11
C GLN A 16 -19.79 25.40 -19.50
N GLN A 17 -20.79 25.49 -18.61
CA GLN A 17 -22.16 25.11 -18.91
C GLN A 17 -23.02 26.38 -18.86
N GLY A 18 -23.42 26.89 -20.03
CA GLY A 18 -24.09 28.19 -20.15
C GLY A 18 -23.17 29.40 -19.95
N ARG A 19 -23.70 30.51 -19.39
CA ARG A 19 -22.97 31.77 -19.12
C ARG A 19 -22.17 31.79 -17.82
N LYS A 20 -22.19 30.71 -17.03
CA LYS A 20 -21.46 30.64 -15.75
C LYS A 20 -20.17 29.84 -15.91
N LEU A 21 -19.04 30.51 -15.68
CA LEU A 21 -17.72 29.89 -15.64
C LEU A 21 -17.57 29.18 -14.29
N TYR A 22 -17.63 27.85 -14.27
CA TYR A 22 -17.27 27.11 -13.07
C TYR A 22 -15.75 27.20 -12.86
N GLN A 23 -15.36 27.58 -11.64
CA GLN A 23 -13.96 27.74 -11.24
C GLN A 23 -13.20 26.42 -11.41
N SER A 24 -11.97 26.49 -11.93
CA SER A 24 -11.09 25.32 -11.98
C SER A 24 -10.77 24.94 -10.54
N GLN A 25 -11.28 23.79 -10.10
CA GLN A 25 -10.89 23.21 -8.82
C GLN A 25 -9.56 22.49 -9.02
N SER A 26 -8.55 22.93 -8.27
CA SER A 26 -7.30 22.20 -8.11
C SER A 26 -7.49 21.15 -7.02
N THR A 27 -7.34 19.89 -7.38
CA THR A 27 -7.35 18.76 -6.47
C THR A 27 -5.94 18.16 -6.42
N HIS A 28 -5.72 17.17 -5.57
CA HIS A 28 -4.50 16.39 -5.56
C HIS A 28 -4.84 14.90 -5.63
N LEU A 29 -4.05 14.15 -6.39
CA LEU A 29 -4.07 12.69 -6.36
C LEU A 29 -3.11 12.24 -5.25
N PRO A 30 -3.60 11.63 -4.16
CA PRO A 30 -2.76 11.23 -3.04
C PRO A 30 -2.10 9.88 -3.31
N PHE A 31 -0.77 9.85 -3.41
CA PHE A 31 0.00 8.61 -3.41
C PHE A 31 0.52 8.32 -2.02
N LYS A 32 0.13 7.18 -1.43
CA LYS A 32 0.69 6.73 -0.14
C LYS A 32 2.17 6.34 -0.34
N ILE A 33 3.02 6.68 0.63
CA ILE A 33 4.46 6.31 0.59
C ILE A 33 4.64 4.78 0.62
N ASN A 34 3.79 4.08 1.37
CA ASN A 34 3.70 2.63 1.35
C ASN A 34 2.35 2.21 0.76
N MET A 35 2.31 1.91 -0.54
CA MET A 35 1.13 1.28 -1.16
C MET A 35 1.07 -0.22 -0.91
N SER A 36 2.21 -0.83 -0.56
CA SER A 36 2.35 -2.28 -0.45
C SER A 36 1.83 -2.86 0.86
N GLY A 37 1.71 -2.02 1.90
CA GLY A 37 1.25 -2.44 3.22
C GLY A 37 2.19 -3.47 3.86
N VAL A 38 1.61 -4.52 4.46
CA VAL A 38 2.30 -5.65 5.13
C VAL A 38 2.51 -6.85 4.23
N ILE A 39 1.84 -6.86 3.08
CA ILE A 39 1.73 -8.06 2.25
C ILE A 39 3.11 -8.55 1.79
N PRO A 40 4.06 -7.68 1.37
CA PRO A 40 5.40 -8.14 0.96
C PRO A 40 6.21 -8.80 2.08
N PRO A 41 6.35 -8.23 3.30
CA PRO A 41 6.99 -8.94 4.42
C PRO A 41 6.37 -10.31 4.74
N ILE A 42 5.04 -10.42 4.64
CA ILE A 42 4.34 -11.68 4.88
C ILE A 42 4.74 -12.72 3.82
N PHE A 43 4.67 -12.37 2.54
CA PHE A 43 5.07 -13.28 1.46
C PHE A 43 6.54 -13.69 1.55
N ALA A 44 7.43 -12.74 1.86
CA ALA A 44 8.84 -13.04 2.08
C ALA A 44 9.01 -14.05 3.23
N SER A 45 8.30 -13.86 4.35
CA SER A 45 8.37 -14.79 5.49
C SER A 45 7.81 -16.17 5.16
N SER A 46 6.69 -16.27 4.44
CA SER A 46 6.10 -17.56 4.07
C SER A 46 6.98 -18.36 3.11
N ILE A 47 7.66 -17.68 2.18
CA ILE A 47 8.59 -18.33 1.24
C ILE A 47 9.81 -18.89 1.95
N ILE A 48 10.30 -18.23 3.01
CA ILE A 48 11.45 -18.72 3.78
C ILE A 48 11.03 -19.85 4.73
N LEU A 49 9.86 -19.72 5.37
CA LEU A 49 9.33 -20.75 6.27
C LEU A 49 8.98 -22.05 5.56
N PHE A 50 8.58 -22.00 4.28
CA PHE A 50 8.13 -23.18 3.55
C PHE A 50 9.24 -24.25 3.39
N PRO A 51 10.43 -23.95 2.84
CA PRO A 51 11.54 -24.91 2.80
C PRO A 51 12.05 -25.30 4.18
N ALA A 52 12.07 -24.37 5.14
CA ALA A 52 12.52 -24.65 6.50
C ALA A 52 11.62 -25.70 7.19
N THR A 53 10.31 -25.62 6.98
CA THR A 53 9.34 -26.57 7.53
C THR A 53 9.49 -27.95 6.89
N ILE A 54 9.64 -28.01 5.56
CA ILE A 54 9.89 -29.27 4.83
C ILE A 54 11.19 -29.91 5.31
N ALA A 55 12.27 -29.14 5.38
CA ALA A 55 13.55 -29.64 5.84
C ALA A 55 13.53 -30.09 7.32
N SER A 56 12.72 -29.43 8.17
CA SER A 56 12.52 -29.87 9.55
C SER A 56 11.76 -31.19 9.66
N TRP A 57 10.86 -31.51 8.72
CA TRP A 57 10.08 -32.75 8.74
C TRP A 57 10.79 -33.92 8.06
N PHE A 58 11.53 -33.65 6.99
CA PHE A 58 12.18 -34.67 6.14
C PHE A 58 13.69 -34.78 6.32
N GLY A 59 14.34 -33.79 6.97
CA GLY A 59 15.79 -33.73 7.16
C GLY A 59 16.34 -34.67 8.24
N THR A 60 15.47 -35.34 9.00
CA THR A 60 15.85 -36.37 10.00
C THR A 60 16.11 -37.75 9.38
N SER A 61 15.84 -37.93 8.08
CA SER A 61 16.12 -39.17 7.34
C SER A 61 17.57 -39.20 6.85
N GLU A 62 18.24 -40.35 7.02
CA GLU A 62 19.61 -40.59 6.52
C GLU A 62 19.72 -40.28 5.01
N GLY A 63 20.57 -39.32 4.64
CA GLY A 63 20.83 -38.92 3.24
C GLY A 63 20.38 -37.50 2.86
N PHE A 64 19.63 -36.79 3.70
CA PHE A 64 19.17 -35.41 3.45
C PHE A 64 20.01 -34.33 4.14
N ASP A 65 21.30 -34.59 4.34
CA ASP A 65 22.24 -33.70 5.02
C ASP A 65 22.34 -32.31 4.32
N TRP A 66 22.20 -32.29 2.99
CA TRP A 66 22.15 -31.04 2.21
C TRP A 66 20.92 -30.18 2.54
N MET A 67 19.77 -30.80 2.79
CA MET A 67 18.51 -30.14 3.13
C MET A 67 18.54 -29.60 4.57
N GLN A 68 19.18 -30.35 5.48
CA GLN A 68 19.42 -29.91 6.85
C GLN A 68 20.41 -28.72 6.92
N ASN A 69 21.46 -28.75 6.09
CA ASN A 69 22.41 -27.63 5.94
C ASN A 69 21.74 -26.36 5.38
N ILE A 70 20.78 -26.49 4.47
CA ILE A 70 19.97 -25.37 3.97
C ILE A 70 19.07 -24.82 5.08
N ALA A 71 18.39 -25.69 5.83
CA ALA A 71 17.54 -25.27 6.96
C ALA A 71 18.32 -24.54 8.05
N ALA A 72 19.52 -25.02 8.39
CA ALA A 72 20.42 -24.38 9.35
C ALA A 72 20.83 -22.96 8.90
N LYS A 73 21.01 -22.75 7.59
CA LYS A 73 21.31 -21.43 7.01
C LYS A 73 20.09 -20.51 6.92
N LEU A 74 18.88 -21.07 6.84
CA LEU A 74 17.60 -20.34 6.85
C LEU A 74 17.08 -20.06 8.27
N THR A 75 17.85 -20.38 9.30
CA THR A 75 17.48 -20.08 10.69
C THR A 75 17.72 -18.58 10.98
N PRO A 76 16.80 -17.90 11.69
CA PRO A 76 16.99 -16.51 12.11
C PRO A 76 18.32 -16.31 12.84
N GLY A 77 19.02 -15.23 12.51
CA GLY A 77 20.33 -14.93 13.08
C GLY A 77 21.55 -15.30 12.22
N GLN A 78 21.38 -16.05 11.12
CA GLN A 78 22.45 -16.20 10.13
C GLN A 78 22.51 -15.00 9.17
N PRO A 79 23.69 -14.52 8.76
CA PRO A 79 23.81 -13.42 7.80
C PRO A 79 23.21 -13.78 6.42
N ILE A 80 23.23 -15.07 6.04
CA ILE A 80 22.56 -15.55 4.82
C ILE A 80 21.05 -15.30 4.89
N TYR A 81 20.41 -15.60 6.02
CA TYR A 81 18.98 -15.40 6.23
C TYR A 81 18.61 -13.92 6.08
N ILE A 82 19.40 -13.03 6.70
CA ILE A 82 19.17 -11.58 6.67
C ILE A 82 19.24 -11.03 5.24
N ILE A 83 20.27 -11.41 4.47
CA ILE A 83 20.45 -10.93 3.09
C ILE A 83 19.34 -11.46 2.18
N LEU A 84 19.02 -12.75 2.31
CA LEU A 84 17.94 -13.38 1.55
C LEU A 84 16.59 -12.73 1.89
N TYR A 85 16.29 -12.53 3.17
CA TYR A 85 15.05 -11.90 3.62
C TYR A 85 14.94 -10.45 3.17
N ALA A 86 16.02 -9.66 3.28
CA ALA A 86 16.05 -8.27 2.81
C ALA A 86 15.79 -8.16 1.30
N SER A 87 16.45 -9.03 0.51
CA SER A 87 16.28 -9.05 -0.95
C SER A 87 14.85 -9.47 -1.35
N LEU A 88 14.28 -10.47 -0.68
CA LEU A 88 12.89 -10.90 -0.88
C LEU A 88 11.90 -9.77 -0.54
N ILE A 89 12.07 -9.07 0.58
CA ILE A 89 11.21 -7.93 0.94
C ILE A 89 11.25 -6.87 -0.15
N MET A 90 12.45 -6.45 -0.58
CA MET A 90 12.59 -5.44 -1.62
C MET A 90 11.95 -5.89 -2.95
N PHE A 91 12.19 -7.14 -3.36
CA PHE A 91 11.59 -7.71 -4.55
C PHE A 91 10.06 -7.71 -4.47
N PHE A 92 9.48 -8.22 -3.38
CA PHE A 92 8.03 -8.29 -3.23
C PHE A 92 7.38 -6.90 -3.08
N CYS A 93 8.06 -5.92 -2.50
CA CYS A 93 7.55 -4.54 -2.46
C CYS A 93 7.40 -3.95 -3.87
N PHE A 94 8.39 -4.16 -4.75
CA PHE A 94 8.31 -3.73 -6.15
C PHE A 94 7.27 -4.53 -6.93
N PHE A 95 7.30 -5.86 -6.80
CA PHE A 95 6.41 -6.77 -7.50
C PHE A 95 4.93 -6.50 -7.14
N TYR A 96 4.61 -6.40 -5.85
CA TYR A 96 3.25 -6.13 -5.40
C TYR A 96 2.75 -4.76 -5.87
N THR A 97 3.60 -3.72 -5.78
CA THR A 97 3.19 -2.38 -6.24
C THR A 97 2.90 -2.37 -7.74
N ALA A 98 3.73 -3.04 -8.54
CA ALA A 98 3.53 -3.13 -10.00
C ALA A 98 2.29 -3.95 -10.39
N LEU A 99 1.93 -4.97 -9.60
CA LEU A 99 0.76 -5.81 -9.86
C LEU A 99 -0.55 -5.07 -9.53
N VAL A 100 -0.58 -4.32 -8.41
CA VAL A 100 -1.79 -3.65 -7.94
C VAL A 100 -2.04 -2.32 -8.64
N PHE A 101 -0.98 -1.61 -9.04
CA PHE A 101 -1.11 -0.25 -9.55
C PHE A 101 -0.84 -0.18 -11.06
N ASP A 102 -1.92 -0.01 -11.85
CA ASP A 102 -1.80 0.31 -13.27
C ASP A 102 -1.73 1.84 -13.50
N SER A 103 -0.52 2.32 -13.79
CA SER A 103 -0.25 3.72 -14.12
C SER A 103 -0.94 4.19 -15.41
N LYS A 104 -1.15 3.29 -16.38
CA LYS A 104 -1.80 3.59 -17.65
C LYS A 104 -3.30 3.75 -17.45
N GLU A 105 -3.93 2.82 -16.72
CA GLU A 105 -5.36 2.93 -16.40
C GLU A 105 -5.66 4.19 -15.58
N THR A 106 -4.82 4.49 -14.59
CA THR A 106 -4.96 5.71 -13.77
C THR A 106 -4.87 6.97 -14.64
N ALA A 107 -3.93 7.01 -15.58
CA ALA A 107 -3.78 8.14 -16.50
C ALA A 107 -4.98 8.30 -17.46
N ASP A 108 -5.53 7.19 -17.95
CA ASP A 108 -6.72 7.20 -18.80
C ASP A 108 -7.98 7.62 -18.01
N ASN A 109 -8.11 7.20 -16.75
CA ASN A 109 -9.18 7.64 -15.86
C ASN A 109 -9.10 9.15 -15.54
N LEU A 110 -7.88 9.69 -15.35
CA LEU A 110 -7.68 11.14 -15.23
C LEU A 110 -8.10 11.87 -16.51
N LYS A 111 -7.70 11.36 -17.68
CA LYS A 111 -8.08 11.93 -18.98
C LYS A 111 -9.60 11.92 -19.18
N ARG A 112 -10.28 10.79 -18.88
CA ARG A 112 -11.74 10.64 -19.00
C ARG A 112 -12.52 11.56 -18.05
N SER A 113 -11.99 11.78 -16.85
CA SER A 113 -12.59 12.70 -15.86
C SER A 113 -12.32 14.19 -16.14
N GLY A 114 -11.62 14.52 -17.24
CA GLY A 114 -11.25 15.90 -17.59
C GLY A 114 -10.17 16.49 -16.68
N ALA A 115 -9.46 15.64 -15.95
CA ALA A 115 -8.41 15.99 -15.02
C ALA A 115 -7.04 15.89 -15.70
N PHE A 116 -6.16 16.86 -15.50
CA PHE A 116 -4.82 16.83 -16.06
C PHE A 116 -3.78 17.34 -15.06
N MET A 117 -2.56 16.82 -15.17
CA MET A 117 -1.43 17.31 -14.40
C MET A 117 -0.83 18.55 -15.10
N PRO A 118 -0.60 19.66 -14.39
CA PRO A 118 0.02 20.83 -14.98
C PRO A 118 1.44 20.50 -15.46
N GLY A 119 1.75 20.83 -16.72
CA GLY A 119 3.06 20.61 -17.33
C GLY A 119 3.26 19.25 -18.02
N ILE A 120 2.28 18.35 -18.01
CA ILE A 120 2.40 17.00 -18.62
C ILE A 120 1.22 16.77 -19.57
N ARG A 121 1.49 16.28 -20.79
CA ARG A 121 0.42 16.02 -21.77
C ARG A 121 -0.42 14.80 -21.34
N PRO A 122 -1.77 14.91 -21.31
CA PRO A 122 -2.64 13.80 -20.90
C PRO A 122 -2.45 12.54 -21.75
N GLY A 123 -2.50 11.37 -21.10
CA GLY A 123 -2.34 10.05 -21.72
C GLY A 123 -0.98 9.42 -21.37
N HIS A 124 -0.20 9.04 -22.37
CA HIS A 124 1.03 8.27 -22.17
C HIS A 124 2.08 8.99 -21.30
N GLN A 125 2.25 10.32 -21.45
CA GLN A 125 3.21 11.07 -20.63
C GLN A 125 2.79 11.14 -19.15
N THR A 126 1.49 11.25 -18.88
CA THR A 126 0.91 11.15 -17.53
C THR A 126 1.22 9.79 -16.92
N ALA A 127 1.04 8.70 -17.66
CA ALA A 127 1.32 7.34 -17.18
C ALA A 127 2.81 7.17 -16.84
N GLN A 128 3.73 7.58 -17.72
CA GLN A 128 5.17 7.50 -17.49
C GLN A 128 5.62 8.32 -16.26
N TYR A 129 5.00 9.49 -16.05
CA TYR A 129 5.31 10.31 -14.89
C TYR A 129 4.85 9.64 -13.59
N ILE A 130 3.62 9.12 -13.56
CA ILE A 130 3.09 8.39 -12.41
C ILE A 130 3.98 7.19 -12.09
N ASP A 131 4.35 6.41 -13.10
CA ASP A 131 5.21 5.23 -12.96
C ASP A 131 6.59 5.58 -12.37
N LYS A 132 7.24 6.63 -12.89
CA LYS A 132 8.52 7.13 -12.35
C LYS A 132 8.41 7.60 -10.90
N VAL A 133 7.29 8.23 -10.54
CA VAL A 133 7.02 8.68 -9.17
C VAL A 133 6.79 7.49 -8.24
N LEU A 134 6.00 6.52 -8.66
CA LEU A 134 5.73 5.29 -7.93
C LEU A 134 7.00 4.48 -7.70
N GLY A 135 7.80 4.22 -8.73
CA GLY A 135 9.05 3.47 -8.58
C GLY A 135 10.00 4.09 -7.54
N ARG A 136 10.10 5.42 -7.51
CA ARG A 136 10.89 6.14 -6.47
C ARG A 136 10.26 6.05 -5.09
N LEU A 137 8.94 6.15 -4.98
CA LEU A 137 8.24 6.02 -3.71
C LEU A 137 8.38 4.60 -3.15
N THR A 138 8.18 3.58 -3.99
CA THR A 138 8.32 2.17 -3.64
C THR A 138 9.74 1.81 -3.21
N PHE A 139 10.76 2.41 -3.84
CA PHE A 139 12.15 2.22 -3.41
C PHE A 139 12.35 2.67 -1.95
N TRP A 140 11.96 3.90 -1.60
CA TRP A 140 12.09 4.42 -0.24
C TRP A 140 11.14 3.75 0.76
N GLY A 141 9.92 3.41 0.32
CA GLY A 141 8.95 2.68 1.14
C GLY A 141 9.41 1.25 1.45
N GLY A 142 9.95 0.54 0.45
CA GLY A 142 10.53 -0.80 0.60
C GLY A 142 11.75 -0.79 1.51
N LEU A 143 12.64 0.20 1.35
CA LEU A 143 13.80 0.37 2.24
C LEU A 143 13.36 0.57 3.71
N TYR A 144 12.33 1.38 3.95
CA TYR A 144 11.77 1.58 5.29
C TYR A 144 11.21 0.27 5.88
N ILE A 145 10.41 -0.47 5.11
CA ILE A 145 9.83 -1.75 5.56
C ILE A 145 10.94 -2.75 5.88
N MET A 146 11.93 -2.88 4.99
CA MET A 146 13.09 -3.73 5.17
C MET A 146 13.83 -3.39 6.47
N LEU A 147 14.12 -2.10 6.73
CA LEU A 147 14.80 -1.68 7.96
C LEU A 147 13.98 -2.01 9.21
N VAL A 148 12.66 -1.79 9.19
CA VAL A 148 11.79 -2.12 10.33
C VAL A 148 11.76 -3.64 10.60
N CYS A 149 11.73 -4.46 9.54
CA CYS A 149 11.78 -5.92 9.67
C CYS A 149 13.13 -6.42 10.19
N LEU A 150 14.24 -5.82 9.76
CA LEU A 150 15.60 -6.24 10.13
C LEU A 150 16.04 -5.72 11.49
N LEU A 151 15.48 -4.62 11.99
CA LEU A 151 15.91 -4.01 13.24
C LEU A 151 15.84 -5.00 14.43
N PRO A 152 14.75 -5.77 14.64
CA PRO A 152 14.69 -6.76 15.72
C PRO A 152 15.65 -7.94 15.52
N GLU A 153 15.90 -8.37 14.29
CA GLU A 153 16.91 -9.40 13.97
C GLU A 153 18.30 -8.95 14.45
N PHE A 154 18.69 -7.72 14.14
CA PHE A 154 19.96 -7.14 14.60
C PHE A 154 20.01 -7.01 16.13
N MET A 155 18.89 -6.65 16.77
CA MET A 155 18.83 -6.55 18.23
C MET A 155 19.00 -7.90 18.92
N ILE A 156 18.38 -8.97 18.40
CA ILE A 156 18.51 -10.32 18.94
C ILE A 156 19.96 -10.80 18.82
N LEU A 157 20.61 -10.54 17.69
CA LEU A 157 22.00 -10.93 17.45
C LEU A 157 23.01 -10.24 18.35
N TYR A 158 22.87 -8.92 18.54
CA TYR A 158 23.88 -8.12 19.26
C TYR A 158 23.60 -8.00 20.77
N PHE A 159 22.34 -7.86 21.16
CA PHE A 159 21.94 -7.63 22.56
C PHE A 159 21.49 -8.90 23.29
N ARG A 160 21.35 -10.05 22.60
CA ARG A 160 20.91 -11.35 23.14
C ARG A 160 19.62 -11.29 23.98
N VAL A 161 18.74 -10.32 23.71
CA VAL A 161 17.43 -10.25 24.34
C VAL A 161 16.46 -11.07 23.48
N PRO A 162 15.83 -12.14 24.01
CA PRO A 162 14.86 -12.91 23.26
C PRO A 162 13.59 -12.07 23.04
N PHE A 163 13.52 -11.41 21.90
CA PHE A 163 12.30 -10.73 21.45
C PHE A 163 11.31 -11.80 20.95
N TYR A 164 10.29 -12.08 21.74
CA TYR A 164 9.17 -12.95 21.34
C TYR A 164 8.35 -12.34 20.18
N PHE A 165 8.40 -11.02 20.03
CA PHE A 165 7.82 -10.30 18.90
C PHE A 165 8.90 -10.04 17.84
N GLY A 166 8.96 -10.87 16.81
CA GLY A 166 9.82 -10.63 15.65
C GLY A 166 9.45 -9.33 14.91
N GLY A 167 10.39 -8.79 14.12
CA GLY A 167 10.14 -7.54 13.37
C GLY A 167 8.98 -7.63 12.39
N THR A 168 8.74 -8.80 11.81
CA THR A 168 7.58 -9.07 10.97
C THR A 168 6.27 -9.00 11.76
N SER A 169 6.21 -9.61 12.96
CA SER A 169 5.03 -9.62 13.83
C SER A 169 4.64 -8.20 14.28
N LEU A 170 5.63 -7.39 14.65
CA LEU A 170 5.39 -6.01 15.07
C LEU A 170 4.89 -5.13 13.91
N LEU A 171 5.45 -5.31 12.71
CA LEU A 171 5.00 -4.62 11.50
C LEU A 171 3.56 -5.02 11.14
N ILE A 172 3.23 -6.31 11.23
CA ILE A 172 1.87 -6.82 10.99
C ILE A 172 0.88 -6.12 11.92
N ILE A 173 1.16 -6.05 13.22
CA ILE A 173 0.25 -5.43 14.20
C ILE A 173 -0.04 -3.98 13.83
N VAL A 174 1.00 -3.18 13.56
CA VAL A 174 0.84 -1.73 13.30
C VAL A 174 0.00 -1.49 12.05
N VAL A 175 0.37 -2.13 10.94
CA VAL A 175 -0.27 -1.84 9.65
C VAL A 175 -1.67 -2.45 9.56
N VAL A 176 -1.91 -3.65 10.09
CA VAL A 176 -3.27 -4.23 10.12
C VAL A 176 -4.19 -3.38 11.00
N THR A 177 -3.70 -2.88 12.13
CA THR A 177 -4.47 -1.96 12.98
C THR A 177 -4.78 -0.65 12.22
N MET A 178 -3.82 -0.12 11.47
CA MET A 178 -4.04 1.07 10.64
C MET A 178 -5.04 0.82 9.51
N ASP A 179 -4.95 -0.33 8.84
CA ASP A 179 -5.85 -0.69 7.75
C ASP A 179 -7.28 -0.92 8.26
N PHE A 180 -7.42 -1.59 9.40
CA PHE A 180 -8.71 -1.74 10.08
C PHE A 180 -9.33 -0.38 10.44
N MET A 181 -8.54 0.53 11.01
CA MET A 181 -9.01 1.89 11.31
C MET A 181 -9.42 2.66 10.04
N ALA A 182 -8.67 2.53 8.95
CA ALA A 182 -8.99 3.17 7.67
C ALA A 182 -10.28 2.62 7.05
N GLN A 183 -10.48 1.30 7.07
CA GLN A 183 -11.69 0.65 6.61
C GLN A 183 -12.91 1.05 7.45
N MET A 184 -12.77 1.11 8.78
CA MET A 184 -13.82 1.61 9.67
C MET A 184 -14.21 3.05 9.37
N GLN A 185 -13.23 3.94 9.16
CA GLN A 185 -13.48 5.33 8.81
C GLN A 185 -14.20 5.47 7.46
N ALA A 186 -13.80 4.68 6.45
CA ALA A 186 -14.45 4.67 5.15
C ALA A 186 -15.93 4.25 5.24
N LEU A 187 -16.22 3.20 6.03
CA LEU A 187 -17.59 2.74 6.29
C LEU A 187 -18.42 3.75 7.09
N MET A 188 -17.81 4.48 8.02
CA MET A 188 -18.50 5.53 8.78
C MET A 188 -18.86 6.72 7.89
N MET A 189 -17.94 7.11 6.99
CA MET A 189 -18.17 8.20 6.04
C MET A 189 -19.28 7.86 5.04
N SER A 190 -19.36 6.61 4.54
CA SER A 190 -20.46 6.21 3.65
C SER A 190 -21.84 6.25 4.32
N LYS A 191 -21.94 5.85 5.59
CA LYS A 191 -23.19 5.96 6.36
C LYS A 191 -23.64 7.41 6.61
N GLN A 192 -22.69 8.33 6.78
CA GLN A 192 -23.01 9.76 6.93
C GLN A 192 -23.56 10.37 5.62
N TYR A 193 -23.16 9.84 4.45
CA TYR A 193 -23.71 10.24 3.15
C TYR A 193 -25.19 9.87 2.99
N GLU A 194 -25.62 8.68 3.44
CA GLU A 194 -27.04 8.27 3.39
C GLU A 194 -27.93 9.20 4.23
N GLY A 195 -27.48 9.58 5.44
CA GLY A 195 -28.23 10.49 6.32
C GLY A 195 -28.39 11.91 5.76
N LEU A 196 -27.41 12.39 4.98
CA LEU A 196 -27.48 13.69 4.29
C LEU A 196 -28.39 13.64 3.06
N LEU A 197 -28.37 12.54 2.29
CA LEU A 197 -29.25 12.33 1.14
C LEU A 197 -30.72 12.15 1.56
N GLN A 198 -30.98 11.46 2.67
CA GLN A 198 -32.34 11.27 3.20
C GLN A 198 -32.94 12.58 3.73
N LYS A 199 -32.12 13.44 4.38
CA LYS A 199 -32.55 14.79 4.80
C LYS A 199 -32.82 15.73 3.63
N ALA A 200 -32.10 15.59 2.51
CA ALA A 200 -32.32 16.40 1.31
C ALA A 200 -33.64 16.05 0.59
N ASN A 201 -34.03 14.76 0.55
CA ASN A 201 -35.28 14.33 -0.09
C ASN A 201 -36.56 14.71 0.69
N LEU A 202 -36.46 15.05 1.97
CA LEU A 202 -37.61 15.42 2.80
C LEU A 202 -38.10 16.87 2.65
N LYS A 203 -37.42 17.72 1.85
CA LYS A 203 -37.79 19.14 1.67
C LYS A 203 -38.67 19.42 0.44
N GLY A 204 -39.28 18.39 -0.17
CA GLY A 204 -40.08 18.50 -1.39
C GLY A 204 -41.59 18.25 -1.27
N TYR A 205 -42.09 17.78 -0.13
CA TYR A 205 -43.52 17.44 0.03
C TYR A 205 -44.17 18.34 1.10
N GLY A 206 -44.67 19.50 0.69
CA GLY A 206 -45.36 20.40 1.61
C GLY A 206 -45.93 21.67 0.96
N LYS A 207 -47.22 21.57 0.57
CA LYS A 207 -48.17 22.67 0.29
C LYS A 207 -47.94 23.55 -0.94
N SER A 208 -48.54 23.12 -2.05
CA SER A 208 -49.14 24.03 -3.05
C SER A 208 -50.65 23.79 -3.07
N GLY A 209 -51.45 24.82 -2.78
CA GLY A 209 -52.90 24.78 -3.01
C GLY A 209 -53.76 25.47 -1.95
N GLN A 210 -53.57 26.77 -1.74
CA GLN A 210 -54.70 27.65 -1.43
C GLN A 210 -54.94 28.49 -2.67
N LEU A 211 -56.04 28.22 -3.36
CA LEU A 211 -56.70 29.13 -4.30
C LEU A 211 -58.17 29.15 -3.88
N LYS A 212 -58.58 30.27 -3.28
CA LYS A 212 -59.93 30.82 -3.36
C LYS A 212 -59.83 32.09 -4.19
#